data_AF-A0A2C9M883-F1
#
_entry.id   AF-A0A2C9M883-F1
#
_cell.length_a   1.000
_cell.length_b   1.000
_cell.length_c   1.000
_cell.angle_alpha   90.00
_cell.angle_beta   90.00
_cell.angle_gamma   90.00
#
_symmetry.space_group_name_H-M   'P 1'
#
loop_
_entity.id
_entity.type
_entity.pdbx_description
1 polymer ?
#
loop_
_entity_poly.entity_id
_entity_poly.type
_entity_poly.pdbx_seq_one_letter_code
_entity_poly.pdbx_strand_id
1 'polypeptide(L)'
;MSEFIKQIFLRVIGAVYSIWVLLKILKECFTVGFSEVFAKKPIARPACLDDTRLGNHGFLTLTDIKIHYVASGPEDKPLMLFIHGFPDFWFSWRYQITEFQKDYRVVAYDQRGYGESEKPKHVRDNRVNKLTSDCRQIVEALACFDVA
;
A
#
# COMPACT_ATOMS: atom_id res chain seq x y z
N MET A 1 -39.50 29.82 -14.02
CA MET A 1 -39.60 28.36 -13.85
C MET A 1 -39.36 28.06 -12.38
N SER A 2 -40.39 27.62 -11.66
CA SER A 2 -40.40 27.61 -10.19
C SER A 2 -39.42 26.59 -9.61
N GLU A 3 -38.84 26.90 -8.45
CA GLU A 3 -37.97 25.99 -7.68
C GLU A 3 -38.65 24.63 -7.42
N PHE A 4 -39.98 24.62 -7.35
CA PHE A 4 -40.79 23.40 -7.28
C PHE A 4 -40.61 22.47 -8.49
N ILE A 5 -40.60 23.02 -9.72
CA ILE A 5 -40.38 22.24 -10.95
C ILE A 5 -38.98 21.63 -10.97
N LYS A 6 -37.96 22.38 -10.53
CA LYS A 6 -36.58 21.87 -10.42
C LYS A 6 -36.48 20.72 -9.41
N GLN A 7 -37.16 20.82 -8.26
CA GLN A 7 -37.17 19.74 -7.27
C GLN A 7 -37.85 18.47 -7.79
N ILE A 8 -38.98 18.59 -8.49
CA ILE A 8 -39.65 17.45 -9.13
C ILE A 8 -38.72 16.82 -10.16
N PHE A 9 -38.11 17.62 -11.02
CA PHE A 9 -37.20 17.15 -12.05
C PHE A 9 -36.01 16.37 -11.47
N LEU A 10 -35.33 16.89 -10.44
CA LEU A 10 -34.21 16.21 -9.78
C LEU A 10 -34.64 14.89 -9.14
N ARG A 11 -35.82 14.85 -8.51
CA ARG A 11 -36.36 13.61 -7.91
C ARG A 11 -36.70 12.56 -8.96
N VAL A 12 -37.28 12.97 -10.09
CA VAL A 12 -37.59 12.06 -11.21
C VAL A 12 -36.32 11.49 -11.80
N ILE A 13 -35.31 12.31 -12.08
CA ILE A 13 -34.01 11.84 -12.56
C ILE A 13 -33.39 10.86 -11.57
N GLY A 14 -33.35 11.21 -10.28
CA GLY A 14 -32.83 10.33 -9.23
C GLY A 14 -33.54 8.98 -9.22
N ALA A 15 -34.88 8.98 -9.26
CA ALA A 15 -35.68 7.75 -9.28
C ALA A 15 -35.38 6.90 -10.53
N VAL A 16 -35.29 7.51 -11.72
CA VAL A 16 -34.96 6.80 -12.97
C VAL A 16 -33.58 6.15 -12.88
N TYR A 17 -32.56 6.87 -12.40
CA TYR A 17 -31.21 6.30 -12.22
C TYR A 17 -31.18 5.19 -11.16
N SER A 18 -31.87 5.37 -10.03
CA SER A 18 -31.96 4.35 -8.98
C SER A 18 -32.63 3.09 -9.50
N ILE A 19 -33.75 3.20 -10.23
CA ILE A 19 -34.43 2.06 -10.84
C ILE A 19 -33.51 1.36 -11.85
N TRP A 20 -32.81 2.10 -12.70
CA TRP A 20 -31.89 1.54 -13.68
C TRP A 20 -30.73 0.76 -13.02
N VAL A 21 -30.11 1.32 -11.97
CA VAL A 21 -29.06 0.64 -11.20
C VAL A 21 -29.60 -0.61 -10.50
N LEU A 22 -30.80 -0.53 -9.88
CA LEU A 22 -31.45 -1.67 -9.23
C LEU A 22 -31.70 -2.80 -10.23
N LEU A 23 -32.24 -2.49 -11.41
CA LEU A 23 -32.47 -3.48 -12.46
C LEU A 23 -31.16 -4.11 -12.95
N LYS A 24 -30.08 -3.33 -13.04
CA LYS A 24 -28.76 -3.85 -13.41
C LYS A 24 -28.20 -4.80 -12.35
N ILE A 25 -28.21 -4.41 -11.08
CA ILE A 25 -27.78 -5.26 -9.96
C ILE A 25 -28.63 -6.51 -9.89
N LEU A 26 -29.96 -6.39 -10.05
CA LEU A 26 -30.88 -7.52 -10.06
C LEU A 26 -30.52 -8.50 -11.19
N LYS A 27 -30.31 -8.01 -12.41
CA LYS A 27 -29.87 -8.81 -13.55
C LYS A 27 -28.52 -9.49 -13.27
N GLU A 28 -27.56 -8.78 -12.69
CA GLU A 28 -26.26 -9.34 -12.31
C GLU A 28 -26.44 -10.44 -11.25
N CYS A 29 -27.22 -10.20 -10.20
CA CYS A 29 -27.53 -11.22 -9.19
C CYS A 29 -28.16 -12.49 -9.79
N PHE A 30 -29.01 -12.37 -10.81
CA PHE A 30 -29.61 -13.52 -11.50
C PHE A 30 -28.66 -14.22 -12.49
N THR A 31 -27.67 -13.51 -13.04
CA THR A 31 -26.77 -14.06 -14.09
C THR A 31 -25.46 -14.61 -13.54
N VAL A 32 -24.85 -13.93 -12.56
CA VAL A 32 -23.57 -14.30 -11.92
C VAL A 32 -23.72 -14.75 -10.47
N GLY A 33 -24.87 -14.52 -9.85
CA GLY A 33 -25.13 -14.89 -8.45
C GLY A 33 -24.88 -13.74 -7.47
N PHE A 34 -25.71 -13.65 -6.42
CA PHE A 34 -25.67 -12.57 -5.43
C PHE A 34 -24.30 -12.42 -4.74
N SER A 35 -23.64 -13.54 -4.39
CA SER A 35 -22.32 -13.50 -3.73
C SER A 35 -21.24 -12.91 -4.61
N GLU A 36 -21.30 -13.11 -5.93
CA GLU A 36 -20.28 -12.69 -6.87
C GLU A 36 -20.36 -11.19 -7.21
N VAL A 37 -21.57 -10.62 -7.25
CA VAL A 37 -21.79 -9.19 -7.50
C VAL A 37 -21.14 -8.32 -6.42
N PHE A 38 -21.19 -8.78 -5.17
CA PHE A 38 -20.61 -8.08 -4.03
C PHE A 38 -19.25 -8.64 -3.60
N ALA A 39 -18.70 -9.62 -4.35
CA ALA A 39 -17.38 -10.13 -4.09
C ALA A 39 -16.34 -9.04 -4.34
N LYS A 40 -15.39 -8.91 -3.41
CA LYS A 40 -14.23 -8.04 -3.61
C LYS A 40 -13.35 -8.68 -4.69
N LYS A 41 -13.31 -8.07 -5.87
CA LYS A 41 -12.42 -8.55 -6.94
C LYS A 41 -10.96 -8.43 -6.49
N PRO A 42 -10.16 -9.51 -6.57
CA PRO A 42 -8.75 -9.43 -6.27
C PRO A 42 -8.10 -8.49 -7.28
N ILE A 43 -7.45 -7.44 -6.78
CA ILE A 43 -6.61 -6.58 -7.62
C ILE A 43 -5.28 -7.31 -7.75
N ALA A 44 -4.95 -7.74 -8.97
CA ALA A 44 -3.67 -8.36 -9.24
C ALA A 44 -2.53 -7.36 -8.95
N ARG A 45 -1.42 -7.86 -8.42
CA ARG A 45 -0.22 -7.06 -8.20
C ARG A 45 0.26 -6.47 -9.54
N PRO A 46 0.50 -5.16 -9.64
CA PRO A 46 1.08 -4.57 -10.84
C PRO A 46 2.50 -5.11 -11.08
N ALA A 47 2.80 -5.52 -12.31
CA ALA A 47 4.10 -6.12 -12.67
C ALA A 47 5.31 -5.19 -12.42
N CYS A 48 5.11 -3.87 -12.41
CA CYS A 48 6.18 -2.92 -12.09
C CYS A 48 6.68 -3.02 -10.65
N LEU A 49 5.90 -3.64 -9.75
CA LEU A 49 6.32 -3.88 -8.37
C LEU A 49 7.27 -5.07 -8.23
N ASP A 50 7.46 -5.87 -9.29
CA ASP A 50 8.37 -7.02 -9.31
C ASP A 50 9.60 -6.74 -10.20
N ASP A 51 9.86 -5.47 -10.50
CA ASP A 51 11.01 -5.05 -11.30
C ASP A 51 12.32 -5.26 -10.53
N THR A 52 13.11 -6.25 -10.93
CA THR A 52 14.36 -6.64 -10.28
C THR A 52 15.42 -5.53 -10.28
N ARG A 53 15.28 -4.49 -11.12
CA ARG A 53 16.17 -3.32 -11.12
C ARG A 53 16.00 -2.43 -9.90
N LEU A 54 14.84 -2.55 -9.23
CA LEU A 54 14.54 -1.83 -8.00
C LEU A 54 15.01 -2.57 -6.75
N GLY A 55 15.55 -3.79 -6.90
CA GLY A 55 16.07 -4.58 -5.80
C GLY A 55 15.24 -5.83 -5.51
N ASN A 56 15.61 -6.51 -4.42
CA ASN A 56 14.98 -7.75 -3.99
C ASN A 56 14.03 -7.48 -2.83
N HIS A 57 12.86 -8.13 -2.88
CA HIS A 57 11.88 -8.10 -1.81
C HIS A 57 12.33 -8.98 -0.65
N GLY A 58 12.15 -8.48 0.56
CA GLY A 58 12.45 -9.19 1.80
C GLY A 58 11.42 -8.90 2.88
N PHE A 59 11.44 -9.71 3.93
CA PHE A 59 10.61 -9.53 5.10
C PHE A 59 11.43 -9.65 6.36
N LEU A 60 11.22 -8.72 7.30
CA LEU A 60 11.75 -8.79 8.66
C LEU A 60 10.61 -9.04 9.63
N THR A 61 10.83 -9.92 10.58
CA THR A 61 9.93 -10.05 11.74
C THR A 61 10.55 -9.24 12.88
N LEU A 62 9.95 -8.09 13.16
CA LEU A 62 10.34 -7.24 14.28
C LEU A 62 9.67 -7.73 15.57
N THR A 63 9.90 -7.04 16.69
CA THR A 63 9.33 -7.42 17.99
C THR A 63 7.83 -7.73 17.95
N ASP A 64 7.03 -6.91 17.25
CA ASP A 64 5.57 -7.01 17.27
C ASP A 64 4.90 -7.00 15.89
N ILE A 65 5.69 -7.01 14.81
CA ILE A 65 5.14 -6.84 13.46
C ILE A 65 6.06 -7.39 12.37
N LYS A 66 5.46 -7.97 11.33
CA LYS A 66 6.18 -8.32 10.10
C LYS A 66 6.24 -7.13 9.13
N ILE A 67 7.45 -6.74 8.74
CA ILE A 67 7.71 -5.62 7.82
C ILE A 67 8.25 -6.14 6.50
N HIS A 68 7.67 -5.66 5.40
CA HIS A 68 8.18 -5.82 4.05
C HIS A 68 9.18 -4.72 3.71
N TYR A 69 10.24 -5.07 2.99
CA TYR A 69 11.18 -4.12 2.43
C TYR A 69 11.70 -4.55 1.06
N VAL A 70 12.22 -3.58 0.30
CA VAL A 70 12.97 -3.80 -0.93
C VAL A 70 14.39 -3.28 -0.70
N ALA A 71 15.37 -4.14 -0.96
CA ALA A 71 16.79 -3.81 -0.83
C ALA A 71 17.52 -3.91 -2.16
N SER A 72 18.38 -2.92 -2.44
CA SER A 72 19.29 -2.95 -3.58
C SER A 72 20.67 -2.43 -3.20
N GLY A 73 21.65 -2.71 -4.06
CA GLY A 73 23.05 -2.38 -3.85
C GLY A 73 23.82 -3.41 -3.04
N PRO A 74 25.17 -3.31 -3.02
CA PRO A 74 26.04 -4.23 -2.30
C PRO A 74 25.82 -4.23 -0.79
N GLU A 75 25.92 -5.39 -0.15
CA GLU A 75 25.62 -5.56 1.28
C GLU A 75 26.67 -4.94 2.23
N ASP A 76 27.88 -4.73 1.73
CA ASP A 76 29.06 -4.17 2.40
C ASP A 76 29.11 -2.63 2.36
N LYS A 77 28.11 -1.98 1.75
CA LYS A 77 28.04 -0.52 1.67
C LYS A 77 27.23 0.08 2.82
N PRO A 78 27.45 1.37 3.15
CA PRO A 78 26.66 2.06 4.16
C PRO A 78 25.16 1.97 3.87
N LEU A 79 24.37 1.69 4.91
CA LEU A 79 22.92 1.58 4.80
C LEU A 79 22.28 2.96 4.57
N MET A 80 21.45 3.06 3.53
CA MET A 80 20.56 4.20 3.31
C MET A 80 19.11 3.72 3.39
N LEU A 81 18.42 4.07 4.49
CA LEU A 81 17.04 3.67 4.74
C LEU A 81 16.06 4.75 4.27
N PHE A 82 15.12 4.38 3.39
CA PHE A 82 14.05 5.25 2.92
C PHE A 82 12.74 5.00 3.69
N ILE A 83 12.15 6.08 4.21
CA ILE A 83 10.89 6.08 4.97
C ILE A 83 9.85 6.88 4.19
N HIS A 84 8.76 6.25 3.74
CA HIS A 84 7.73 6.91 2.93
C HIS A 84 6.75 7.77 3.77
N GLY A 85 5.88 8.53 3.09
CA GLY A 85 4.84 9.37 3.72
C GLY A 85 3.43 8.75 3.68
N PHE A 86 2.40 9.58 3.87
CA PHE A 86 0.99 9.20 3.75
C PHE A 86 0.32 9.86 2.54
N PRO A 87 -0.55 9.16 1.78
CA PRO A 87 -0.67 7.70 1.67
C PRO A 87 0.33 7.18 0.65
N ASP A 88 1.30 6.36 1.08
CA ASP A 88 2.38 5.90 0.20
C ASP A 88 2.98 4.56 0.65
N PHE A 89 3.98 4.04 -0.07
CA PHE A 89 4.73 2.81 0.22
C PHE A 89 6.12 2.81 -0.44
N TRP A 90 6.89 1.71 -0.33
CA TRP A 90 8.29 1.63 -0.77
C TRP A 90 8.53 2.15 -2.20
N PHE A 91 7.56 1.94 -3.11
CA PHE A 91 7.69 2.22 -4.54
C PHE A 91 7.83 3.70 -4.88
N SER A 92 7.50 4.60 -3.97
CA SER A 92 7.75 6.04 -4.17
C SER A 92 9.22 6.39 -4.20
N TRP A 93 10.07 5.52 -3.66
CA TRP A 93 11.52 5.66 -3.71
C TRP A 93 12.17 5.00 -4.93
N ARG A 94 11.41 4.46 -5.90
CA ARG A 94 11.95 3.74 -7.07
C ARG A 94 13.05 4.50 -7.84
N TYR A 95 12.94 5.82 -7.92
CA TYR A 95 13.94 6.65 -8.59
C TYR A 95 15.19 6.84 -7.71
N GLN A 96 15.02 7.08 -6.41
CA GLN A 96 16.11 7.21 -5.45
C GLN A 96 16.87 5.89 -5.25
N ILE A 97 16.16 4.76 -5.23
CA ILE A 97 16.76 3.43 -5.24
C ILE A 97 17.67 3.29 -6.47
N THR A 98 17.16 3.62 -7.65
CA THR A 98 17.93 3.49 -8.90
C THR A 98 19.20 4.34 -8.88
N GLU A 99 19.10 5.56 -8.36
CA GLU A 99 20.21 6.51 -8.24
C GLU A 99 21.28 6.06 -7.24
N PHE A 100 20.87 5.70 -6.01
CA PHE A 100 21.80 5.51 -4.89
C PHE A 100 22.28 4.07 -4.69
N GLN A 101 21.66 3.06 -5.31
CA GLN A 101 22.02 1.65 -5.11
C GLN A 101 23.47 1.29 -5.48
N LYS A 102 24.14 2.13 -6.29
CA LYS A 102 25.54 1.90 -6.64
C LYS A 102 26.47 2.27 -5.51
N ASP A 103 26.11 3.24 -4.67
CA ASP A 103 26.99 3.83 -3.65
C ASP A 103 26.59 3.45 -2.23
N TYR A 104 25.36 2.96 -2.05
CA TYR A 104 24.79 2.59 -0.76
C TYR A 104 24.08 1.24 -0.85
N ARG A 105 23.98 0.56 0.31
CA ARG A 105 22.97 -0.47 0.51
C ARG A 105 21.65 0.25 0.74
N VAL A 106 20.84 0.41 -0.30
CA VAL A 106 19.56 1.12 -0.21
C VAL A 106 18.47 0.17 0.25
N VAL A 107 17.66 0.60 1.21
CA VAL A 107 16.52 -0.17 1.71
C VAL A 107 15.30 0.75 1.77
N ALA A 108 14.24 0.42 1.04
CA ALA A 108 12.94 1.07 1.19
C ALA A 108 11.97 0.07 1.80
N TYR A 109 11.39 0.39 2.96
CA TYR A 109 10.45 -0.49 3.64
C TYR A 109 9.04 0.08 3.64
N ASP A 110 8.06 -0.81 3.67
CA ASP A 110 6.67 -0.43 3.91
C ASP A 110 6.47 -0.26 5.41
N GLN A 111 6.09 0.93 5.85
CA GLN A 111 5.72 1.14 7.24
C GLN A 111 4.55 0.23 7.62
N ARG A 112 4.45 -0.07 8.92
CA ARG A 112 3.30 -0.81 9.48
C ARG A 112 1.98 -0.25 8.96
N GLY A 113 1.09 -1.14 8.52
CA GLY A 113 -0.18 -0.75 7.91
C GLY A 113 -0.15 -0.54 6.39
N TYR A 114 1.02 -0.46 5.74
CA TYR A 114 1.14 -0.18 4.31
C TYR A 114 1.61 -1.39 3.50
N GLY A 115 1.48 -1.27 2.17
CA GLY A 115 2.03 -2.20 1.17
C GLY A 115 1.86 -3.67 1.52
N GLU A 116 2.96 -4.39 1.68
CA GLU A 116 2.99 -5.81 2.08
C GLU A 116 3.35 -6.04 3.55
N SER A 117 3.71 -4.98 4.28
CA SER A 117 3.88 -5.04 5.73
C SER A 117 2.57 -5.42 6.42
N GLU A 118 2.67 -6.05 7.58
CA GLU A 118 1.51 -6.42 8.37
C GLU A 118 0.69 -5.19 8.80
N LYS A 119 -0.64 -5.37 8.92
CA LYS A 119 -1.60 -4.31 9.25
C LYS A 119 -1.95 -4.46 10.74
N PRO A 120 -1.52 -3.52 11.60
CA PRO A 120 -1.84 -3.61 13.03
C PRO A 120 -3.35 -3.60 13.28
N LYS A 121 -3.79 -4.33 14.31
CA LYS A 121 -5.21 -4.42 14.67
C LYS A 121 -5.75 -3.13 15.30
N HIS A 122 -4.91 -2.38 16.02
CA HIS A 122 -5.35 -1.19 16.74
C HIS A 122 -4.68 0.08 16.22
N VAL A 123 -5.41 1.19 16.23
CA VAL A 123 -4.89 2.51 15.85
C VAL A 123 -3.67 2.92 16.67
N ARG A 124 -3.64 2.56 17.97
CA ARG A 124 -2.53 2.86 18.88
C ARG A 124 -1.20 2.23 18.44
N ASP A 125 -1.24 1.20 17.61
CA ASP A 125 -0.05 0.50 17.15
C ASP A 125 0.65 1.26 16.02
N ASN A 126 0.07 2.34 15.51
CA ASN A 126 0.67 3.25 14.51
C ASN A 126 1.20 4.55 15.12
N ARG A 127 1.36 4.61 16.44
CA ARG A 127 1.92 5.79 17.11
C ARG A 127 3.40 5.96 16.75
N VAL A 128 3.88 7.21 16.81
CA VAL A 128 5.24 7.60 16.43
C VAL A 128 6.31 6.74 17.12
N ASN A 129 6.13 6.41 18.41
CA ASN A 129 7.08 5.57 19.15
C ASN A 129 7.20 4.15 18.59
N LYS A 130 6.14 3.61 17.98
CA LYS A 130 6.19 2.32 17.29
C LYS A 130 6.91 2.45 15.96
N LEU A 131 6.62 3.49 15.18
CA LEU A 131 7.27 3.76 13.90
C LEU A 131 8.78 3.98 14.06
N THR A 132 9.21 4.75 15.06
CA THR A 132 10.63 4.96 15.32
C THR A 132 11.32 3.69 15.85
N SER A 133 10.63 2.88 16.65
CA SER A 133 11.12 1.56 17.08
C SER A 133 11.31 0.61 15.91
N ASP A 134 10.44 0.65 14.90
CA ASP A 134 10.60 -0.16 13.69
C ASP A 134 11.83 0.26 12.91
N CYS A 135 12.00 1.57 12.67
CA CYS A 135 13.19 2.11 12.01
C CYS A 135 14.47 1.62 12.68
N ARG A 136 14.54 1.74 14.01
CA ARG A 136 15.71 1.29 14.80
C ARG A 136 16.00 -0.20 14.57
N GLN A 137 14.99 -1.06 14.70
CA GLN A 137 15.16 -2.50 14.55
C GLN A 137 15.53 -2.89 13.12
N ILE A 138 15.01 -2.20 12.11
CA ILE A 138 15.38 -2.43 10.70
C ILE A 138 16.84 -2.05 10.47
N VAL A 139 17.30 -0.91 10.99
CA VAL A 139 18.71 -0.51 10.90
C VAL A 139 19.60 -1.52 11.62
N GLU A 140 19.25 -1.92 12.83
CA GLU A 140 20.00 -2.94 13.60
C GLU A 140 20.09 -4.28 12.87
N ALA A 141 19.06 -4.66 12.12
CA ALA A 141 19.01 -5.93 11.39
C ALA A 141 19.75 -5.90 10.04
N LEU A 142 19.81 -4.75 9.36
CA LEU A 142 20.28 -4.67 7.97
C LEU A 142 21.56 -3.85 7.78
N ALA A 143 21.98 -3.07 8.77
CA ALA A 143 23.24 -2.33 8.68
C ALA A 143 24.42 -3.30 8.81
N CYS A 144 25.36 -3.18 7.88
CA CYS A 144 26.70 -3.71 8.09
C CYS A 144 27.46 -2.71 8.96
N PHE A 145 27.74 -3.08 10.21
CA PHE A 145 28.69 -2.34 11.04
C PHE A 145 30.06 -2.97 10.82
N ASP A 146 30.81 -2.47 9.83
CA ASP A 146 32.24 -2.73 9.79
C ASP A 146 32.86 -2.14 11.05
N VAL A 147 33.15 -3.01 12.01
CA VAL A 147 33.97 -2.68 13.17
C VAL A 147 35.41 -2.57 12.65
N ALA A 148 35.78 -1.37 12.20
CA ALA A 148 37.17 -0.99 11.95
C ALA A 148 37.89 -0.63 13.25
#